data_AF-A0A285LRP3-F1
#
_entry.id   AF-A0A285LRP3-F1
#
_cell.length_a   1.000
_cell.length_b   1.000
_cell.length_c   1.000
_cell.angle_alpha   90.00
_cell.angle_beta   90.00
_cell.angle_gamma   90.00
#
_symmetry.space_group_name_H-M   'P 1'
#
loop_
_entity.id
_entity.type
_entity.pdbx_description
1 polymer ?
#
loop_
_entity_poly.entity_id
_entity_poly.type
_entity_poly.pdbx_seq_one_letter_code
_entity_poly.pdbx_strand_id
1 'polypeptide(L)'
;MGDNNDMGPVTPLFEFMDRAKNTLAAFLPRSDGAPSFIQNEDRRSAESAAAFAQVFGHVPQNSIDRMTAEALNPNTYDPKYKGVQAQIRVVRIDKVPGQGVVRSSFFIEQDRVFNPSPNNLGYNRGDGRTANENFDPELSRVTMYVDYENGLVILRQNPSIKVDDGEVEVGTPEAKVWQAKDGSVRVNYAAHDPFAVSVHKNVGSVNGNLVFTPGQGVAGKPGSTGVTVNGRVGDYPTLEVYQDAPNGNRHTILIDPADSGSEVFGPMTLVGNHDIGTGLDAIKPFQKWKPFTTIGGMSDEVEDLPSAKAAPVGSAPKAPVYASGGDVSGPGSSIGDKIPAWLSDGEFVMNARSTSVNRPFLQALNADPYFLQKMLASRSERGRNESGGSGFGNAAPAGQPATVNISMSSNEDIVGRLKVLALQWELAHS
;
A
#
# COMPACT_ATOMS: atom_id res chain seq x y z
N MET A 1 -42.37 -51.03 23.30
CA MET A 1 -41.32 -50.38 24.12
C MET A 1 -39.98 -50.78 23.52
N GLY A 2 -39.21 -49.79 23.07
CA GLY A 2 -37.91 -50.00 22.42
C GLY A 2 -37.55 -48.79 21.58
N ASP A 3 -36.86 -47.84 22.21
CA ASP A 3 -36.03 -46.81 21.56
C ASP A 3 -34.96 -47.47 20.69
N ASN A 4 -34.56 -46.78 19.60
CA ASN A 4 -33.15 -46.55 19.27
C ASN A 4 -33.05 -45.59 18.07
N ASN A 5 -32.52 -44.39 18.37
CA ASN A 5 -31.90 -43.49 17.40
C ASN A 5 -30.62 -44.15 16.88
N ASP A 6 -30.50 -44.31 15.55
CA ASP A 6 -29.22 -44.65 14.91
C ASP A 6 -28.75 -43.46 14.08
N MET A 7 -27.64 -42.87 14.52
CA MET A 7 -26.94 -41.79 13.82
C MET A 7 -26.06 -42.41 12.74
N GLY A 8 -26.38 -42.15 11.47
CA GLY A 8 -25.54 -42.53 10.35
C GLY A 8 -24.13 -41.91 10.42
N PRO A 9 -23.11 -42.57 9.83
CA PRO A 9 -21.71 -42.17 9.99
C PRO A 9 -21.43 -40.84 9.31
N VAL A 10 -20.89 -39.90 10.08
CA VAL A 10 -20.26 -38.66 9.60
C VAL A 10 -18.95 -39.05 8.89
N THR A 11 -18.93 -38.91 7.57
CA THR A 11 -17.73 -39.07 6.73
C THR A 11 -16.71 -37.97 7.04
N PRO A 12 -15.43 -38.27 7.31
CA PRO A 12 -14.44 -37.23 7.61
C PRO A 12 -14.02 -36.49 6.33
N LEU A 13 -13.81 -35.18 6.47
CA LEU A 13 -13.27 -34.21 5.51
C LEU A 13 -11.98 -34.65 4.76
N PHE A 14 -11.33 -35.72 5.21
CA PHE A 14 -10.14 -36.31 4.60
C PHE A 14 -10.38 -36.98 3.24
N GLU A 15 -11.54 -37.61 2.99
CA GLU A 15 -11.81 -38.28 1.70
C GLU A 15 -12.03 -37.31 0.54
N PHE A 16 -12.51 -36.10 0.82
CA PHE A 16 -12.72 -35.07 -0.21
C PHE A 16 -11.39 -34.51 -0.74
N MET A 17 -10.39 -34.34 0.14
CA MET A 17 -9.06 -33.87 -0.26
C MET A 17 -8.30 -34.91 -1.10
N ASP A 18 -8.52 -36.21 -0.84
CA ASP A 18 -7.83 -37.28 -1.56
C ASP A 18 -8.41 -37.48 -2.97
N ARG A 19 -9.73 -37.30 -3.13
CA ARG A 19 -10.37 -37.25 -4.46
C ARG A 19 -9.89 -36.07 -5.30
N ALA A 20 -9.75 -34.87 -4.72
CA ALA A 20 -9.25 -33.71 -5.46
C ALA A 20 -7.81 -33.92 -5.97
N LYS A 21 -6.93 -34.51 -5.15
CA LYS A 21 -5.56 -34.89 -5.55
C LYS A 21 -5.54 -35.93 -6.67
N ASN A 22 -6.37 -36.97 -6.55
CA ASN A 22 -6.39 -38.07 -7.53
C ASN A 22 -7.05 -37.70 -8.87
N THR A 23 -7.99 -36.74 -8.88
CA THR A 23 -8.64 -36.29 -10.12
C THR A 23 -7.74 -35.36 -10.94
N LEU A 24 -6.85 -34.59 -10.29
CA LEU A 24 -5.85 -33.76 -10.97
C LEU A 24 -4.70 -34.61 -11.57
N ALA A 25 -4.30 -35.69 -10.88
CA ALA A 25 -3.25 -36.59 -11.34
C ALA A 25 -3.63 -37.41 -12.59
N ALA A 26 -4.92 -37.54 -12.89
CA ALA A 26 -5.42 -38.33 -14.02
C ALA A 26 -5.42 -37.59 -15.38
N PHE A 27 -5.13 -36.28 -15.39
CA PHE A 27 -5.16 -35.44 -16.61
C PHE A 27 -3.79 -34.97 -17.10
N LEU A 28 -2.70 -35.42 -16.47
CA LEU A 28 -1.33 -35.12 -16.91
C LEU A 28 -0.69 -36.36 -17.56
N PRO A 29 0.03 -36.23 -18.69
CA PRO A 29 0.83 -37.32 -19.22
C PRO A 29 1.92 -37.69 -18.19
N ARG A 30 2.06 -38.98 -17.86
CA ARG A 30 3.19 -39.48 -17.05
C ARG A 30 4.49 -39.19 -17.79
N SER A 31 5.25 -38.22 -17.31
CA SER A 31 6.56 -37.84 -17.83
C SER A 31 7.68 -38.61 -17.13
N ASP A 32 7.66 -39.94 -17.26
CA ASP A 32 8.80 -40.78 -16.86
C ASP A 32 9.96 -40.52 -17.86
N GLY A 33 10.71 -39.43 -17.65
CA GLY A 33 11.87 -39.07 -18.46
C GLY A 33 12.10 -37.57 -18.73
N ALA A 34 11.29 -36.65 -18.20
CA ALA A 34 11.57 -35.21 -18.33
C ALA A 34 12.75 -34.80 -17.40
N PRO A 35 13.64 -33.89 -17.83
CA PRO A 35 14.72 -33.41 -16.97
C PRO A 35 14.15 -32.71 -15.74
N SER A 36 14.86 -32.81 -14.60
CA SER A 36 14.37 -32.44 -13.26
C SER A 36 13.82 -31.01 -13.15
N PHE A 37 14.33 -30.07 -13.96
CA PHE A 37 13.84 -28.69 -13.98
C PHE A 37 12.40 -28.59 -14.53
N ILE A 38 12.03 -29.37 -15.55
CA ILE A 38 10.67 -29.37 -16.13
C ILE A 38 9.68 -30.00 -15.14
N GLN A 39 10.06 -31.11 -14.50
CA GLN A 39 9.23 -31.73 -13.45
C GLN A 39 9.00 -30.80 -12.26
N ASN A 40 10.00 -30.00 -11.91
CA ASN A 40 9.90 -29.01 -10.83
C ASN A 40 9.01 -27.82 -11.22
N GLU A 41 9.05 -27.33 -12.47
CA GLU A 41 8.15 -26.28 -12.96
C GLU A 41 6.69 -26.72 -12.96
N ASP A 42 6.41 -27.95 -13.40
CA ASP A 42 5.06 -28.52 -13.40
C ASP A 42 4.53 -28.70 -11.98
N ARG A 43 5.38 -29.24 -11.08
CA ARG A 43 5.03 -29.40 -9.66
C ARG A 43 4.78 -28.06 -8.98
N ARG A 44 5.68 -27.10 -9.18
CA ARG A 44 5.55 -25.76 -8.60
C ARG A 44 4.27 -25.09 -9.03
N SER A 45 3.95 -25.16 -10.32
CA SER A 45 2.71 -24.60 -10.88
C SER A 45 1.47 -25.24 -10.24
N ALA A 46 1.48 -26.57 -10.03
CA ALA A 46 0.39 -27.27 -9.36
C ALA A 46 0.23 -26.86 -7.88
N GLU A 47 1.33 -26.74 -7.13
CA GLU A 47 1.31 -26.31 -5.73
C GLU A 47 0.84 -24.85 -5.59
N SER A 48 1.26 -23.96 -6.50
CA SER A 48 0.76 -22.59 -6.56
C SER A 48 -0.75 -22.56 -6.82
N ALA A 49 -1.23 -23.33 -7.80
CA ALA A 49 -2.66 -23.43 -8.10
C ALA A 49 -3.47 -23.97 -6.91
N ALA A 50 -2.94 -24.93 -6.15
CA ALA A 50 -3.56 -25.44 -4.94
C ALA A 50 -3.63 -24.37 -3.83
N ALA A 51 -2.56 -23.61 -3.61
CA ALA A 51 -2.54 -22.49 -2.65
C ALA A 51 -3.57 -21.40 -3.01
N PHE A 52 -3.69 -21.08 -4.30
CA PHE A 52 -4.73 -20.17 -4.80
C PHE A 52 -6.15 -20.72 -4.56
N ALA A 53 -6.39 -21.99 -4.92
CA ALA A 53 -7.69 -22.63 -4.74
C ALA A 53 -8.10 -22.71 -3.26
N GLN A 54 -7.17 -22.82 -2.33
CA GLN A 54 -7.46 -22.75 -0.89
C GLN A 54 -8.05 -21.39 -0.47
N VAL A 55 -7.65 -20.30 -1.12
CA VAL A 55 -8.11 -18.93 -0.79
C VAL A 55 -9.39 -18.55 -1.51
N PHE A 56 -9.53 -18.96 -2.77
CA PHE A 56 -10.57 -18.49 -3.69
C PHE A 56 -11.61 -19.56 -4.06
N GLY A 57 -11.38 -20.83 -3.74
CA GLY A 57 -12.31 -21.93 -4.02
C GLY A 57 -12.34 -22.38 -5.48
N HIS A 58 -11.47 -21.85 -6.33
CA HIS A 58 -11.30 -22.25 -7.72
C HIS A 58 -9.82 -22.21 -8.12
N VAL A 59 -9.45 -22.92 -9.18
CA VAL A 59 -8.08 -22.87 -9.74
C VAL A 59 -7.83 -21.54 -10.48
N PRO A 60 -6.58 -21.10 -10.63
CA PRO A 60 -6.23 -19.91 -11.42
C PRO A 60 -6.76 -19.97 -12.85
N GLN A 61 -7.37 -18.88 -13.33
CA GLN A 61 -8.01 -18.84 -14.65
C GLN A 61 -7.26 -17.95 -15.65
N ASN A 62 -6.52 -16.96 -15.17
CA ASN A 62 -5.83 -15.98 -15.99
C ASN A 62 -4.40 -15.72 -15.47
N SER A 63 -3.65 -14.84 -16.13
CA SER A 63 -2.27 -14.53 -15.74
C SER A 63 -2.16 -13.85 -14.37
N ILE A 64 -3.12 -13.01 -13.99
CA ILE A 64 -3.15 -12.35 -12.69
C ILE A 64 -3.35 -13.39 -11.59
N ASP A 65 -4.32 -14.30 -11.77
CA ASP A 65 -4.54 -15.40 -10.82
C ASP A 65 -3.29 -16.26 -10.63
N ARG A 66 -2.54 -16.51 -11.72
CA ARG A 66 -1.28 -17.27 -11.65
C ARG A 66 -0.19 -16.54 -10.87
N MET A 67 -0.04 -15.23 -11.05
CA MET A 67 0.90 -14.42 -10.26
C MET A 67 0.53 -14.45 -8.76
N THR A 68 -0.77 -14.34 -8.46
CA THR A 68 -1.28 -14.43 -7.09
C THR A 68 -1.09 -15.83 -6.50
N ALA A 69 -1.25 -16.87 -7.32
CA ALA A 69 -0.98 -18.25 -6.94
C ALA A 69 0.49 -18.47 -6.58
N GLU A 70 1.42 -17.91 -7.35
CA GLU A 70 2.86 -17.96 -7.07
C GLU A 70 3.24 -17.22 -5.77
N ALA A 71 2.60 -16.08 -5.51
CA ALA A 71 2.80 -15.34 -4.26
C ALA A 71 2.25 -16.08 -3.03
N LEU A 72 1.20 -16.88 -3.20
CA LEU A 72 0.58 -17.70 -2.15
C LEU A 72 1.29 -19.04 -1.90
N ASN A 73 2.22 -19.45 -2.77
CA ASN A 73 2.94 -20.70 -2.63
C ASN A 73 4.05 -20.59 -1.57
N PRO A 74 3.95 -21.29 -0.41
CA PRO A 74 4.97 -21.21 0.63
C PRO A 74 6.20 -22.08 0.34
N ASN A 75 6.13 -22.98 -0.65
CA ASN A 75 7.23 -23.89 -0.93
C ASN A 75 8.43 -23.15 -1.50
N THR A 76 9.60 -23.57 -1.05
CA THR A 76 10.90 -23.19 -1.59
C THR A 76 11.45 -24.33 -2.44
N TYR A 77 11.99 -24.00 -3.60
CA TYR A 77 12.52 -24.93 -4.59
C TYR A 77 14.03 -24.77 -4.76
N ASP A 78 14.60 -23.62 -4.40
CA ASP A 78 16.05 -23.43 -4.38
C ASP A 78 16.66 -24.31 -3.27
N PRO A 79 17.57 -25.25 -3.60
CA PRO A 79 18.18 -26.15 -2.64
C PRO A 79 18.84 -25.45 -1.45
N LYS A 80 19.25 -24.17 -1.59
CA LYS A 80 19.86 -23.39 -0.51
C LYS A 80 18.95 -23.28 0.72
N TYR A 81 17.62 -23.32 0.53
CA TYR A 81 16.66 -23.20 1.62
C TYR A 81 16.40 -24.51 2.37
N LYS A 82 17.00 -25.63 1.95
CA LYS A 82 16.89 -26.94 2.63
C LYS A 82 15.43 -27.38 2.90
N GLY A 83 14.50 -26.95 2.04
CA GLY A 83 13.06 -27.22 2.18
C GLY A 83 12.32 -26.39 3.24
N VAL A 84 12.99 -25.42 3.89
CA VAL A 84 12.32 -24.47 4.79
C VAL A 84 11.40 -23.58 3.95
N GLN A 85 10.11 -23.63 4.27
CA GLN A 85 9.07 -22.89 3.56
C GLN A 85 9.11 -21.39 3.89
N ALA A 86 8.66 -20.57 2.95
CA ALA A 86 8.38 -19.16 3.18
C ALA A 86 7.18 -18.98 4.13
N GLN A 87 7.18 -17.89 4.89
CA GLN A 87 6.03 -17.49 5.71
C GLN A 87 5.18 -16.48 4.97
N ILE A 88 3.87 -16.74 4.91
CA ILE A 88 2.92 -15.93 4.15
C ILE A 88 1.82 -15.42 5.07
N ARG A 89 1.60 -14.10 5.04
CA ARG A 89 0.46 -13.42 5.68
C ARG A 89 -0.36 -12.69 4.64
N VAL A 90 -1.66 -12.62 4.86
CA VAL A 90 -2.60 -12.03 3.92
C VAL A 90 -3.64 -11.16 4.62
N VAL A 91 -4.20 -10.22 3.86
CA VAL A 91 -5.39 -9.43 4.21
C VAL A 91 -6.29 -9.35 2.98
N ARG A 92 -7.60 -9.57 3.14
CA ARG A 92 -8.58 -9.33 2.08
C ARG A 92 -8.84 -7.82 1.96
N ILE A 93 -8.94 -7.34 0.73
CA ILE A 93 -9.35 -5.98 0.38
C ILE A 93 -10.53 -6.03 -0.59
N ASP A 94 -11.28 -4.96 -0.75
CA ASP A 94 -12.25 -4.81 -1.84
C ASP A 94 -11.51 -4.80 -3.17
N LYS A 95 -12.10 -5.44 -4.16
CA LYS A 95 -11.54 -5.51 -5.50
C LYS A 95 -11.60 -4.13 -6.17
N VAL A 96 -10.60 -3.82 -6.97
CA VAL A 96 -10.58 -2.63 -7.85
C VAL A 96 -10.32 -3.12 -9.28
N PRO A 97 -11.37 -3.59 -9.99
CA PRO A 97 -11.21 -4.23 -11.29
C PRO A 97 -10.55 -3.32 -12.33
N GLY A 98 -9.69 -3.89 -13.15
CA GLY A 98 -8.91 -3.20 -14.18
C GLY A 98 -7.52 -2.74 -13.72
N GLN A 99 -7.22 -2.78 -12.42
CA GLN A 99 -5.91 -2.40 -11.87
C GLN A 99 -4.93 -3.56 -11.82
N GLY A 100 -5.37 -4.81 -11.97
CA GLY A 100 -4.46 -5.94 -11.99
C GLY A 100 -3.83 -6.24 -10.63
N VAL A 101 -2.55 -6.61 -10.63
CA VAL A 101 -1.76 -6.85 -9.42
C VAL A 101 -0.53 -5.95 -9.41
N VAL A 102 -0.25 -5.36 -8.26
CA VAL A 102 1.00 -4.64 -8.01
C VAL A 102 1.92 -5.55 -7.21
N ARG A 103 3.09 -5.86 -7.76
CA ARG A 103 4.08 -6.75 -7.19
C ARG A 103 5.28 -5.93 -6.74
N SER A 104 5.63 -6.05 -5.47
CA SER A 104 6.79 -5.43 -4.85
C SER A 104 7.75 -6.50 -4.37
N SER A 105 9.04 -6.29 -4.60
CA SER A 105 10.10 -7.17 -4.15
C SER A 105 11.17 -6.36 -3.44
N PHE A 106 11.52 -6.80 -2.23
CA PHE A 106 12.64 -6.31 -1.45
C PHE A 106 13.74 -7.37 -1.51
N PHE A 107 14.86 -7.06 -2.14
CA PHE A 107 15.92 -8.03 -2.41
C PHE A 107 17.31 -7.44 -2.19
N ILE A 108 18.23 -8.29 -1.78
CA ILE A 108 19.62 -7.96 -1.54
C ILE A 108 20.42 -8.29 -2.79
N GLU A 109 21.02 -7.29 -3.43
CA GLU A 109 21.73 -7.51 -4.70
C GLU A 109 22.98 -8.39 -4.54
N GLN A 110 23.63 -8.33 -3.37
CA GLN A 110 24.84 -9.07 -3.08
C GLN A 110 24.56 -10.55 -2.81
N ASP A 111 25.53 -11.43 -3.06
CA ASP A 111 25.42 -12.86 -2.74
C ASP A 111 25.44 -13.14 -1.23
N ARG A 112 26.09 -12.25 -0.47
CA ARG A 112 26.16 -12.29 0.98
C ARG A 112 26.28 -10.89 1.55
N VAL A 113 25.81 -10.72 2.77
CA VAL A 113 25.89 -9.46 3.49
C VAL A 113 26.14 -9.68 4.97
N PHE A 114 26.81 -8.72 5.59
CA PHE A 114 27.13 -8.75 7.00
C PHE A 114 25.84 -8.74 7.85
N ASN A 115 25.80 -9.59 8.87
CA ASN A 115 24.75 -9.55 9.87
C ASN A 115 25.17 -8.59 11.00
N PRO A 116 24.52 -7.42 11.15
CA PRO A 116 24.90 -6.43 12.16
C PRO A 116 24.45 -6.79 13.59
N SER A 117 23.95 -8.02 13.80
CA SER A 117 23.50 -8.51 15.10
C SER A 117 24.66 -8.63 16.11
N PRO A 118 24.61 -7.95 17.27
CA PRO A 118 25.71 -7.92 18.24
C PRO A 118 26.16 -9.29 18.76
N ASN A 119 25.26 -10.28 18.77
CA ASN A 119 25.51 -11.63 19.30
C ASN A 119 25.63 -12.69 18.19
N ASN A 120 25.57 -12.27 16.93
CA ASN A 120 25.63 -13.14 15.76
C ASN A 120 26.36 -12.41 14.62
N LEU A 121 27.60 -11.99 14.92
CA LEU A 121 28.48 -11.35 13.95
C LEU A 121 28.92 -12.39 12.93
N GLY A 122 28.45 -12.24 11.69
CA GLY A 122 28.68 -13.18 10.61
C GLY A 122 28.15 -12.63 9.29
N TYR A 123 27.86 -13.51 8.34
CA TYR A 123 27.23 -13.13 7.07
C TYR A 123 25.95 -13.93 6.86
N ASN A 124 24.93 -13.28 6.31
CA ASN A 124 23.76 -13.93 5.75
C ASN A 124 23.88 -13.95 4.22
N ARG A 125 23.28 -14.96 3.56
CA ARG A 125 23.17 -14.94 2.09
C ARG A 125 22.19 -13.87 1.64
N GLY A 126 22.55 -13.14 0.59
CA GLY A 126 21.65 -12.26 -0.13
C GLY A 126 20.99 -12.98 -1.31
N ASP A 127 20.33 -12.22 -2.18
CA ASP A 127 19.60 -12.75 -3.32
C ASP A 127 20.47 -12.87 -4.58
N GLY A 128 21.61 -12.17 -4.64
CA GLY A 128 22.61 -12.34 -5.70
C GLY A 128 22.08 -11.96 -7.09
N ARG A 129 21.25 -10.92 -7.18
CA ARG A 129 20.57 -10.55 -8.42
C ARG A 129 20.40 -9.05 -8.58
N THR A 130 19.99 -8.63 -9.77
CA THR A 130 19.55 -7.26 -10.06
C THR A 130 18.02 -7.19 -10.16
N ALA A 131 17.49 -5.98 -10.38
CA ALA A 131 16.07 -5.79 -10.67
C ALA A 131 15.63 -6.61 -11.89
N ASN A 132 14.45 -7.21 -11.80
CA ASN A 132 13.87 -8.08 -12.83
C ASN A 132 12.35 -7.97 -12.79
N GLU A 133 11.76 -7.46 -13.87
CA GLU A 133 10.30 -7.33 -13.98
C GLU A 133 9.55 -8.68 -13.90
N ASN A 134 10.22 -9.78 -14.22
CA ASN A 134 9.74 -11.15 -14.10
C ASN A 134 10.30 -11.87 -12.86
N PHE A 135 10.63 -11.12 -11.80
CA PHE A 135 11.23 -11.74 -10.61
C PHE A 135 10.36 -12.87 -10.08
N ASP A 136 11.05 -13.94 -9.66
CA ASP A 136 10.46 -15.03 -8.92
C ASP A 136 10.30 -14.61 -7.46
N PRO A 137 9.10 -14.73 -6.84
CA PRO A 137 8.91 -14.34 -5.44
C PRO A 137 9.75 -15.15 -4.42
N GLU A 138 10.39 -16.26 -4.80
CA GLU A 138 11.38 -16.99 -3.99
C GLU A 138 12.78 -16.33 -3.97
N LEU A 139 13.09 -15.53 -4.99
CA LEU A 139 14.39 -14.85 -5.16
C LEU A 139 14.40 -13.44 -4.55
N SER A 140 13.65 -13.22 -3.48
CA SER A 140 13.63 -11.96 -2.74
C SER A 140 13.70 -12.23 -1.24
N ARG A 141 14.04 -11.23 -0.42
CA ARG A 141 13.89 -11.36 1.04
C ARG A 141 12.42 -11.30 1.44
N VAL A 142 11.72 -10.31 0.89
CA VAL A 142 10.30 -10.09 1.12
C VAL A 142 9.65 -9.76 -0.21
N THR A 143 8.46 -10.29 -0.43
CA THR A 143 7.59 -9.77 -1.49
C THR A 143 6.26 -9.34 -0.92
N MET A 144 5.69 -8.31 -1.54
CA MET A 144 4.38 -7.80 -1.21
C MET A 144 3.56 -7.67 -2.49
N TYR A 145 2.35 -8.21 -2.50
CA TYR A 145 1.44 -8.14 -3.63
C TYR A 145 0.18 -7.41 -3.18
N VAL A 146 -0.22 -6.37 -3.91
CA VAL A 146 -1.55 -5.76 -3.81
C VAL A 146 -2.33 -6.19 -5.04
N ASP A 147 -3.12 -7.26 -4.89
CA ASP A 147 -3.94 -7.82 -5.95
C ASP A 147 -5.33 -7.20 -5.92
N TYR A 148 -5.55 -6.23 -6.80
CA TYR A 148 -6.83 -5.55 -6.94
C TYR A 148 -7.88 -6.39 -7.67
N GLU A 149 -7.50 -7.36 -8.50
CA GLU A 149 -8.44 -8.23 -9.22
C GLU A 149 -9.03 -9.30 -8.32
N ASN A 150 -8.20 -9.93 -7.49
CA ASN A 150 -8.64 -10.96 -6.57
C ASN A 150 -8.98 -10.42 -5.17
N GLY A 151 -8.59 -9.18 -4.85
CA GLY A 151 -8.95 -8.49 -3.62
C GLY A 151 -8.13 -9.00 -2.43
N LEU A 152 -6.81 -9.05 -2.59
CA LEU A 152 -5.89 -9.60 -1.58
C LEU A 152 -4.60 -8.78 -1.49
N VAL A 153 -4.15 -8.51 -0.27
CA VAL A 153 -2.78 -8.11 0.02
C VAL A 153 -2.05 -9.34 0.54
N ILE A 154 -0.88 -9.65 -0.04
CA ILE A 154 -0.04 -10.79 0.34
C ILE A 154 1.32 -10.25 0.77
N LEU A 155 1.80 -10.70 1.92
CA LEU A 155 3.19 -10.54 2.34
C LEU A 155 3.82 -11.92 2.44
N ARG A 156 4.94 -12.11 1.76
CA ARG A 156 5.74 -13.33 1.80
C ARG A 156 7.16 -12.99 2.27
N GLN A 157 7.63 -13.66 3.31
CA GLN A 157 9.02 -13.62 3.75
C GLN A 157 9.70 -14.95 3.42
N ASN A 158 10.78 -14.90 2.66
CA ASN A 158 11.59 -16.09 2.38
C ASN A 158 12.62 -16.34 3.50
N PRO A 159 13.15 -17.56 3.61
CA PRO A 159 14.10 -17.88 4.67
C PRO A 159 15.41 -17.08 4.56
N SER A 160 15.96 -16.71 5.71
CA SER A 160 17.35 -16.24 5.87
C SER A 160 18.29 -17.44 5.94
N ILE A 161 19.54 -17.26 5.52
CA ILE A 161 20.55 -18.32 5.55
C ILE A 161 21.84 -17.74 6.10
N LYS A 162 22.37 -18.30 7.20
CA LYS A 162 23.72 -17.98 7.66
C LYS A 162 24.75 -18.58 6.72
N VAL A 163 25.79 -17.81 6.40
CA VAL A 163 26.88 -18.28 5.52
C VAL A 163 27.76 -19.29 6.24
N ASP A 164 27.97 -19.13 7.55
CA ASP A 164 29.00 -19.86 8.30
C ASP A 164 28.66 -21.34 8.50
N ASP A 165 27.43 -21.66 8.93
CA ASP A 165 26.95 -23.02 9.21
C ASP A 165 25.82 -23.47 8.26
N GLY A 166 25.33 -22.57 7.41
CA GLY A 166 24.21 -22.84 6.50
C GLY A 166 22.88 -23.00 7.23
N GLU A 167 22.74 -22.54 8.47
CA GLU A 167 21.47 -22.55 9.19
C GLU A 167 20.42 -21.75 8.41
N VAL A 168 19.21 -22.31 8.31
CA VAL A 168 18.10 -21.72 7.56
C VAL A 168 16.92 -21.52 8.49
N GLU A 169 16.48 -20.28 8.62
CA GLU A 169 15.31 -19.92 9.42
C GLU A 169 14.44 -18.91 8.67
N VAL A 170 13.16 -18.87 9.01
CA VAL A 170 12.22 -17.93 8.41
C VAL A 170 11.48 -17.16 9.49
N GLY A 171 11.48 -15.84 9.38
CA GLY A 171 10.69 -14.95 10.23
C GLY A 171 9.23 -14.93 9.81
N THR A 172 8.37 -14.45 10.70
CA THR A 172 6.99 -14.13 10.36
C THR A 172 6.90 -12.67 9.91
N PRO A 173 6.45 -12.37 8.68
CA PRO A 173 6.18 -11.00 8.30
C PRO A 173 4.92 -10.50 9.00
N GLU A 174 4.87 -9.22 9.28
CA GLU A 174 3.73 -8.52 9.87
C GLU A 174 3.29 -7.38 8.95
N ALA A 175 1.98 -7.16 8.88
CA ALA A 175 1.45 -5.95 8.27
C ALA A 175 0.15 -5.50 8.94
N LYS A 176 -0.07 -4.20 8.90
CA LYS A 176 -1.38 -3.57 9.05
C LYS A 176 -1.80 -3.01 7.70
N VAL A 177 -3.03 -3.30 7.32
CA VAL A 177 -3.58 -2.92 6.02
C VAL A 177 -4.86 -2.11 6.22
N TRP A 178 -4.96 -1.01 5.48
CA TRP A 178 -6.14 -0.17 5.36
C TRP A 178 -6.55 -0.08 3.90
N GLN A 179 -7.84 0.15 3.65
CA GLN A 179 -8.32 0.47 2.32
C GLN A 179 -9.22 1.71 2.34
N ALA A 180 -9.04 2.58 1.36
CA ALA A 180 -9.91 3.73 1.12
C ALA A 180 -11.00 3.38 0.09
N LYS A 181 -12.09 4.16 0.05
CA LYS A 181 -13.23 3.99 -0.85
C LYS A 181 -12.85 4.18 -2.32
N ASP A 182 -11.82 4.96 -2.61
CA ASP A 182 -11.24 5.10 -3.95
C ASP A 182 -10.39 3.88 -4.36
N GLY A 183 -10.29 2.88 -3.50
CA GLY A 183 -9.51 1.67 -3.71
C GLY A 183 -8.06 1.78 -3.27
N SER A 184 -7.59 2.93 -2.77
CA SER A 184 -6.22 3.05 -2.26
C SER A 184 -5.97 2.11 -1.09
N VAL A 185 -4.81 1.46 -1.07
CA VAL A 185 -4.42 0.49 -0.04
C VAL A 185 -3.16 0.98 0.64
N ARG A 186 -3.23 1.19 1.96
CA ARG A 186 -2.06 1.45 2.80
C ARG A 186 -1.59 0.15 3.42
N VAL A 187 -0.29 -0.11 3.36
CA VAL A 187 0.36 -1.26 3.98
C VAL A 187 1.52 -0.77 4.84
N ASN A 188 1.38 -0.89 6.16
CA ASN A 188 2.48 -0.71 7.11
C ASN A 188 3.02 -2.09 7.46
N TYR A 189 4.25 -2.38 7.06
CA TYR A 189 4.82 -3.72 7.09
C TYR A 189 6.17 -3.77 7.82
N ALA A 190 6.47 -4.95 8.34
CA ALA A 190 7.77 -5.31 8.87
C ALA A 190 8.03 -6.81 8.67
N ALA A 191 9.24 -7.16 8.29
CA ALA A 191 9.70 -8.54 8.18
C ALA A 191 11.08 -8.62 8.83
N HIS A 192 11.14 -9.23 10.00
CA HIS A 192 12.33 -9.30 10.83
C HIS A 192 13.20 -10.50 10.45
N ASP A 193 14.52 -10.31 10.35
CA ASP A 193 15.49 -11.38 10.16
C ASP A 193 15.52 -12.29 11.40
N PRO A 194 15.14 -13.57 11.30
CA PRO A 194 15.10 -14.47 12.46
C PRO A 194 16.46 -14.60 13.17
N PHE A 195 17.57 -14.33 12.47
CA PHE A 195 18.92 -14.38 13.02
C PHE A 195 19.41 -13.06 13.64
N ALA A 196 18.63 -11.98 13.58
CA ALA A 196 18.96 -10.70 14.19
C ALA A 196 18.51 -10.66 15.66
N VAL A 197 19.37 -10.19 16.56
CA VAL A 197 18.96 -9.87 17.93
C VAL A 197 18.45 -8.43 17.93
N SER A 198 17.13 -8.27 18.06
CA SER A 198 16.46 -6.98 18.12
C SER A 198 16.85 -6.18 19.38
N VAL A 199 17.86 -5.33 19.29
CA VAL A 199 18.14 -4.27 20.31
C VAL A 199 17.24 -3.05 20.07
N HIS A 200 16.73 -2.87 18.84
CA HIS A 200 15.77 -1.84 18.45
C HIS A 200 14.86 -2.37 17.32
N LYS A 201 13.58 -1.98 17.31
CA LYS A 201 12.51 -2.49 16.41
C LYS A 201 12.75 -2.39 14.88
N ASN A 202 13.79 -1.67 14.46
CA ASN A 202 14.10 -1.42 13.04
C ASN A 202 15.42 -2.09 12.61
N VAL A 203 16.23 -2.58 13.55
CA VAL A 203 17.52 -3.21 13.21
C VAL A 203 17.24 -4.64 12.76
N GLY A 204 17.72 -4.99 11.56
CA GLY A 204 17.53 -6.33 11.00
C GLY A 204 16.12 -6.60 10.47
N SER A 205 15.35 -5.56 10.11
CA SER A 205 14.00 -5.74 9.56
C SER A 205 13.79 -4.96 8.26
N VAL A 206 13.25 -5.63 7.24
CA VAL A 206 12.69 -4.95 6.06
C VAL A 206 11.35 -4.35 6.48
N ASN A 207 11.25 -3.03 6.51
CA ASN A 207 10.06 -2.35 7.02
C ASN A 207 9.75 -1.07 6.25
N GLY A 208 8.50 -0.62 6.34
CA GLY A 208 8.03 0.58 5.68
C GLY A 208 6.53 0.77 5.79
N ASN A 209 6.05 1.87 5.22
CA ASN A 209 4.65 2.25 5.17
C ASN A 209 4.35 2.83 3.80
N LEU A 210 3.73 2.01 2.94
CA LEU A 210 3.46 2.30 1.55
C LEU A 210 1.96 2.45 1.30
N VAL A 211 1.61 3.33 0.37
CA VAL A 211 0.25 3.58 -0.12
C VAL A 211 0.24 3.34 -1.61
N PHE A 212 -0.59 2.38 -2.01
CA PHE A 212 -0.89 2.01 -3.39
C PHE A 212 -2.19 2.68 -3.79
N THR A 213 -2.13 3.64 -4.70
CA THR A 213 -3.32 4.38 -5.15
C THR A 213 -3.67 3.97 -6.58
N PRO A 214 -4.86 3.38 -6.82
CA PRO A 214 -5.36 3.04 -8.14
C PRO A 214 -5.25 4.19 -9.14
N GLY A 215 -4.88 3.84 -10.37
CA GLY A 215 -4.82 4.80 -11.46
C GLY A 215 -6.16 5.10 -12.10
N GLN A 216 -6.25 6.22 -12.81
CA GLN A 216 -7.36 6.49 -13.71
C GLN A 216 -7.13 5.77 -15.05
N GLY A 217 -8.22 5.35 -15.69
CA GLY A 217 -8.17 4.67 -16.99
C GLY A 217 -7.79 3.18 -16.89
N VAL A 218 -7.54 2.56 -18.05
CA VAL A 218 -7.11 1.16 -18.13
C VAL A 218 -5.59 1.13 -18.03
N ALA A 219 -5.05 0.54 -16.95
CA ALA A 219 -3.62 0.33 -16.79
C ALA A 219 -3.03 -0.27 -18.08
N GLY A 220 -1.99 0.34 -18.64
CA GLY A 220 -1.40 -0.10 -19.91
C GLY A 220 -1.75 0.75 -21.12
N LYS A 221 -2.79 1.58 -21.04
CA LYS A 221 -3.25 2.37 -22.18
C LYS A 221 -2.76 3.82 -22.12
N PRO A 222 -2.58 4.50 -23.27
CA PRO A 222 -2.30 5.93 -23.30
C PRO A 222 -3.33 6.71 -22.48
N GLY A 223 -2.87 7.63 -21.64
CA GLY A 223 -3.72 8.43 -20.74
C GLY A 223 -4.11 7.76 -19.43
N SER A 224 -3.76 6.48 -19.22
CA SER A 224 -3.86 5.86 -17.89
C SER A 224 -2.67 6.28 -17.04
N THR A 225 -2.93 6.60 -15.77
CA THR A 225 -1.86 6.88 -14.81
C THR A 225 -1.23 5.59 -14.27
N GLY A 226 -1.96 4.47 -14.32
CA GLY A 226 -1.55 3.24 -13.61
C GLY A 226 -1.55 3.45 -12.09
N VAL A 227 -1.26 2.40 -11.34
CA VAL A 227 -1.15 2.52 -9.87
C VAL A 227 0.07 3.39 -9.53
N THR A 228 -0.09 4.27 -8.55
CA THR A 228 1.03 5.01 -7.95
C THR A 228 1.39 4.42 -6.60
N VAL A 229 2.66 4.50 -6.23
CA VAL A 229 3.18 4.02 -4.95
C VAL A 229 3.91 5.17 -4.27
N ASN A 230 3.45 5.52 -3.07
CA ASN A 230 4.02 6.59 -2.25
C ASN A 230 4.18 6.10 -0.82
N GLY A 231 5.08 6.68 -0.05
CA GLY A 231 5.23 6.33 1.37
C GLY A 231 6.67 6.42 1.82
N ARG A 232 7.01 5.67 2.87
CA ARG A 232 8.36 5.64 3.43
C ARG A 232 8.86 4.20 3.52
N VAL A 233 10.08 3.97 3.08
CA VAL A 233 10.76 2.67 3.11
C VAL A 233 12.09 2.79 3.83
N GLY A 234 12.63 1.69 4.33
CA GLY A 234 14.00 1.66 4.84
C GLY A 234 15.02 1.84 3.70
N ASP A 235 16.21 2.35 4.04
CA ASP A 235 17.31 2.58 3.09
C ASP A 235 17.97 1.28 2.58
N TYR A 236 17.50 0.14 3.07
CA TYR A 236 17.96 -1.19 2.73
C TYR A 236 16.84 -2.22 2.95
N PRO A 237 16.68 -3.24 2.10
CA PRO A 237 17.42 -3.53 0.86
C PRO A 237 16.78 -2.83 -0.36
N THR A 238 17.23 -3.17 -1.58
CA THR A 238 16.65 -2.65 -2.84
C THR A 238 15.17 -3.02 -2.97
N LEU A 239 14.33 -2.08 -3.38
CA LEU A 239 12.92 -2.27 -3.69
C LEU A 239 12.65 -2.12 -5.20
N GLU A 240 11.96 -3.09 -5.79
CA GLU A 240 11.40 -2.99 -7.15
C GLU A 240 9.88 -3.16 -7.11
N VAL A 241 9.15 -2.35 -7.88
CA VAL A 241 7.68 -2.43 -7.95
C VAL A 241 7.18 -2.37 -9.39
N TYR A 242 6.35 -3.34 -9.73
CA TYR A 242 5.72 -3.48 -11.04
C TYR A 242 4.21 -3.64 -10.91
N GLN A 243 3.46 -3.15 -11.90
CA GLN A 243 2.04 -3.42 -12.05
C GLN A 243 1.83 -4.31 -13.27
N ASP A 244 1.14 -5.43 -13.09
CA ASP A 244 0.66 -6.30 -14.17
C ASP A 244 -0.85 -6.08 -14.34
N ALA A 245 -1.24 -5.49 -15.46
CA ALA A 245 -2.63 -5.18 -15.77
C ALA A 245 -3.35 -6.38 -16.42
N PRO A 246 -4.69 -6.48 -16.29
CA PRO A 246 -5.45 -7.60 -16.86
C PRO A 246 -5.41 -7.69 -18.39
N ASN A 247 -5.01 -6.59 -19.06
CA ASN A 247 -4.82 -6.56 -20.51
C ASN A 247 -3.46 -7.11 -20.97
N GLY A 248 -2.65 -7.63 -20.04
CA GLY A 248 -1.32 -8.18 -20.31
C GLY A 248 -0.19 -7.17 -20.31
N ASN A 249 -0.48 -5.87 -20.14
CA ASN A 249 0.56 -4.85 -20.06
C ASN A 249 1.19 -4.83 -18.68
N ARG A 250 2.51 -4.68 -18.66
CA ARG A 250 3.29 -4.46 -17.44
C ARG A 250 3.82 -3.04 -17.39
N HIS A 251 3.82 -2.46 -16.18
CA HIS A 251 4.41 -1.18 -15.87
C HIS A 251 5.46 -1.32 -14.80
N THR A 252 6.63 -0.73 -15.05
CA THR A 252 7.58 -0.42 -13.97
C THR A 252 7.07 0.81 -13.23
N ILE A 253 6.76 0.66 -11.96
CA ILE A 253 6.29 1.77 -11.12
C ILE A 253 7.49 2.46 -10.47
N LEU A 254 8.38 1.69 -9.84
CA LEU A 254 9.61 2.20 -9.26
C LEU A 254 10.69 1.11 -9.16
N ILE A 255 11.94 1.54 -9.21
CA ILE A 255 13.11 0.78 -8.79
C ILE A 255 13.88 1.72 -7.86
N ASP A 256 14.04 1.30 -6.62
CA ASP A 256 14.62 2.05 -5.51
C ASP A 256 15.81 1.25 -4.97
N PRO A 257 17.04 1.54 -5.46
CA PRO A 257 18.25 0.86 -5.01
C PRO A 257 18.51 1.07 -3.53
N ALA A 258 19.08 0.05 -2.86
CA ALA A 258 19.63 0.25 -1.52
C ALA A 258 20.64 1.40 -1.50
N ASP A 259 20.67 2.18 -0.41
CA ASP A 259 21.59 3.31 -0.23
C ASP A 259 23.06 2.92 -0.36
N SER A 260 23.39 1.66 -0.07
CA SER A 260 24.70 1.09 -0.30
C SER A 260 24.63 -0.35 -0.78
N GLY A 261 25.29 -0.62 -1.91
CA GLY A 261 25.55 -1.98 -2.42
C GLY A 261 26.74 -2.69 -1.75
N SER A 262 27.25 -2.17 -0.62
CA SER A 262 28.34 -2.81 0.13
C SER A 262 27.83 -4.02 0.90
N GLU A 263 28.55 -5.15 0.84
CA GLU A 263 28.26 -6.33 1.68
C GLU A 263 28.22 -6.01 3.17
N VAL A 264 29.03 -5.04 3.63
CA VAL A 264 29.14 -4.68 5.05
C VAL A 264 28.33 -3.44 5.39
N PHE A 265 28.48 -2.36 4.60
CA PHE A 265 27.85 -1.08 4.93
C PHE A 265 26.37 -1.02 4.52
N GLY A 266 25.91 -1.83 3.55
CA GLY A 266 24.50 -1.88 3.16
C GLY A 266 23.57 -2.19 4.33
N PRO A 267 23.72 -3.35 5.00
CA PRO A 267 22.91 -3.67 6.17
C PRO A 267 23.02 -2.66 7.33
N MET A 268 24.09 -1.86 7.40
CA MET A 268 24.25 -0.85 8.45
C MET A 268 23.34 0.37 8.24
N THR A 269 22.77 0.58 7.03
CA THR A 269 21.80 1.66 6.77
C THR A 269 20.37 1.30 7.16
N LEU A 270 20.10 0.08 7.67
CA LEU A 270 18.76 -0.38 8.08
C LEU A 270 18.05 0.49 9.14
N VAL A 271 18.80 1.35 9.86
CA VAL A 271 18.23 2.33 10.79
C VAL A 271 17.63 3.55 10.09
N GLY A 272 18.09 3.84 8.88
CA GLY A 272 17.64 4.92 8.02
C GLY A 272 16.41 4.57 7.21
N ASN A 273 15.79 5.60 6.64
CA ASN A 273 14.62 5.52 5.79
C ASN A 273 14.49 6.80 4.96
N HIS A 274 13.83 6.68 3.82
CA HIS A 274 13.54 7.80 2.93
C HIS A 274 12.10 7.72 2.38
N ASP A 275 11.63 8.85 1.85
CA ASP A 275 10.32 8.95 1.22
C ASP A 275 10.37 8.53 -0.26
N ILE A 276 9.38 7.76 -0.69
CA ILE A 276 9.05 7.51 -2.09
C ILE A 276 7.85 8.37 -2.47
N GLY A 277 7.97 9.08 -3.59
CA GLY A 277 6.90 9.93 -4.12
C GLY A 277 6.52 11.05 -3.15
N THR A 278 5.24 11.15 -2.77
CA THR A 278 4.76 12.14 -1.79
C THR A 278 5.04 11.75 -0.33
N GLY A 279 5.71 10.63 -0.09
CA GLY A 279 6.10 10.25 1.26
C GLY A 279 4.92 9.94 2.18
N LEU A 280 5.07 10.26 3.47
CA LEU A 280 4.00 10.09 4.47
C LEU A 280 2.83 11.06 4.31
N ASP A 281 2.86 12.03 3.39
CA ASP A 281 1.63 12.76 3.08
C ASP A 281 0.55 11.84 2.50
N ALA A 282 0.95 10.76 1.82
CA ALA A 282 0.03 9.78 1.26
C ALA A 282 -0.76 8.98 2.32
N ILE A 283 -0.31 8.96 3.59
CA ILE A 283 -1.00 8.20 4.65
C ILE A 283 -2.13 9.00 5.32
N LYS A 284 -2.19 10.31 5.12
CA LYS A 284 -3.17 11.21 5.74
C LYS A 284 -4.64 10.79 5.51
N PRO A 285 -5.05 10.28 4.32
CA PRO A 285 -6.42 9.79 4.12
C PRO A 285 -6.80 8.59 4.98
N PHE A 286 -5.83 7.94 5.63
CA PHE A 286 -6.02 6.79 6.52
C PHE A 286 -5.96 7.19 8.00
N GLN A 287 -6.08 8.48 8.29
CA GLN A 287 -5.97 9.04 9.63
C GLN A 287 -7.17 9.93 9.93
N LYS A 288 -7.50 10.04 11.21
CA LYS A 288 -8.50 10.98 11.73
C LYS A 288 -7.86 11.88 12.79
N TRP A 289 -8.39 13.08 12.88
CA TRP A 289 -8.03 14.00 13.96
C TRP A 289 -8.72 13.59 15.25
N LYS A 290 -7.98 13.68 16.35
CA LYS A 290 -8.50 13.49 17.69
C LYS A 290 -8.21 14.77 18.49
N PRO A 291 -9.24 15.57 18.82
CA PRO A 291 -9.04 16.72 19.70
C PRO A 291 -8.64 16.21 21.08
N PHE A 292 -7.45 16.60 21.56
CA PHE A 292 -7.00 16.31 22.92
C PHE A 292 -6.86 17.61 23.71
N THR A 293 -7.47 17.64 24.90
CA THR A 293 -7.35 18.78 25.82
C THR A 293 -6.17 18.55 26.75
N THR A 294 -5.07 19.26 26.54
CA THR A 294 -3.97 19.33 27.50
C THR A 294 -4.23 20.49 28.48
N ILE A 295 -3.80 20.36 29.74
CA ILE A 295 -3.80 21.48 30.69
C ILE A 295 -2.78 22.51 30.16
N GLY A 296 -3.26 23.48 29.38
CA GLY A 296 -2.42 24.51 28.73
C GLY A 296 -2.80 24.86 27.28
N GLY A 297 -3.70 24.12 26.62
CA GLY A 297 -4.17 24.43 25.26
C GLY A 297 -4.72 23.22 24.50
N MET A 298 -5.39 23.48 23.38
CA MET A 298 -5.78 22.44 22.40
C MET A 298 -4.54 22.01 21.62
N SER A 299 -4.22 20.72 21.64
CA SER A 299 -3.18 20.12 20.79
C SER A 299 -3.83 19.08 19.90
N ASP A 300 -3.49 19.10 18.61
CA ASP A 300 -4.06 18.17 17.63
C ASP A 300 -3.27 16.85 17.65
N GLU A 301 -3.93 15.74 17.98
CA GLU A 301 -3.37 14.38 17.88
C GLU A 301 -3.97 13.70 16.64
N VAL A 302 -3.13 13.02 15.86
CA VAL A 302 -3.56 12.28 14.66
C VAL A 302 -3.57 10.79 14.99
N GLU A 303 -4.71 10.14 14.80
CA GLU A 303 -4.90 8.70 15.04
C GLU A 303 -5.11 7.98 13.70
N ASP A 304 -4.42 6.85 13.49
CA ASP A 304 -4.70 5.97 12.36
C ASP A 304 -6.14 5.42 12.48
N LEU A 305 -6.85 5.34 11.35
CA LEU A 305 -8.12 4.61 11.28
C LEU A 305 -7.89 3.13 11.64
N PRO A 306 -8.93 2.35 11.98
CA PRO A 306 -8.73 0.92 12.23
C PRO A 306 -8.13 0.20 11.00
N SER A 307 -7.30 -0.82 11.24
CA SER A 307 -6.70 -1.65 10.19
C SER A 307 -7.03 -3.11 10.40
N ALA A 308 -6.87 -3.91 9.34
CA ALA A 308 -6.72 -5.34 9.46
C ALA A 308 -5.24 -5.69 9.65
N LYS A 309 -4.94 -6.53 10.65
CA LYS A 309 -3.62 -7.12 10.82
C LYS A 309 -3.50 -8.34 9.90
N ALA A 310 -2.40 -8.47 9.16
CA ALA A 310 -2.17 -9.61 8.30
C ALA A 310 -2.13 -10.92 9.11
N ALA A 311 -2.76 -11.96 8.58
CA ALA A 311 -2.94 -13.24 9.27
C ALA A 311 -2.54 -14.40 8.34
N PRO A 312 -2.40 -15.65 8.84
CA PRO A 312 -2.13 -16.78 7.95
C PRO A 312 -3.23 -16.93 6.88
N VAL A 313 -2.86 -17.54 5.74
CA VAL A 313 -3.69 -17.66 4.53
C VAL A 313 -5.11 -18.18 4.79
N GLY A 314 -5.26 -19.19 5.66
CA GLY A 314 -6.55 -19.78 6.00
C GLY A 314 -7.48 -18.93 6.87
N SER A 315 -7.01 -17.78 7.38
CA SER A 315 -7.76 -16.92 8.31
C SER A 315 -7.65 -15.44 7.95
N ALA A 316 -7.56 -15.14 6.64
CA ALA A 316 -7.38 -13.79 6.12
C ALA A 316 -8.47 -12.82 6.62
N PRO A 317 -8.15 -11.79 7.44
CA PRO A 317 -9.12 -10.78 7.83
C PRO A 317 -9.38 -9.82 6.67
N LYS A 318 -10.50 -9.10 6.74
CA LYS A 318 -10.87 -8.07 5.77
C LYS A 318 -10.43 -6.69 6.28
N ALA A 319 -9.70 -5.94 5.45
CA ALA A 319 -9.40 -4.53 5.71
C ALA A 319 -10.72 -3.73 5.73
N PRO A 320 -10.95 -2.89 6.75
CA PRO A 320 -12.09 -1.98 6.71
C PRO A 320 -11.89 -0.90 5.63
N VAL A 321 -13.00 -0.43 5.07
CA VAL A 321 -13.01 0.55 3.96
C VAL A 321 -13.42 1.93 4.46
N TYR A 322 -12.58 2.93 4.21
CA TYR A 322 -12.75 4.31 4.71
C TYR A 322 -12.98 5.31 3.59
N ALA A 323 -13.77 6.35 3.84
CA ALA A 323 -13.81 7.46 2.89
C ALA A 323 -12.45 8.20 2.92
N SER A 324 -11.81 8.37 1.77
CA SER A 324 -10.61 9.22 1.61
C SER A 324 -10.95 10.71 1.50
N GLY A 325 -12.23 11.09 1.68
CA GLY A 325 -12.78 12.40 1.29
C GLY A 325 -13.01 12.49 -0.23
N GLY A 326 -13.74 13.53 -0.69
CA GLY A 326 -14.02 13.77 -2.11
C GLY A 326 -15.51 13.83 -2.48
N ASP A 327 -15.79 13.80 -3.79
CA ASP A 327 -17.16 13.91 -4.32
C ASP A 327 -18.01 12.68 -3.93
N VAL A 328 -19.18 12.92 -3.34
CA VAL A 328 -20.18 11.88 -3.04
C VAL A 328 -21.23 11.88 -4.16
N SER A 329 -21.44 10.73 -4.81
CA SER A 329 -22.40 10.57 -5.92
C SER A 329 -23.45 9.51 -5.61
N GLY A 330 -24.72 9.81 -5.91
CA GLY A 330 -25.87 8.92 -5.69
C GLY A 330 -27.19 9.56 -6.15
N PRO A 331 -28.33 8.85 -6.08
CA PRO A 331 -29.60 9.38 -6.55
C PRO A 331 -30.11 10.50 -5.65
N GLY A 332 -29.86 11.77 -6.01
CA GLY A 332 -30.28 12.95 -5.25
C GLY A 332 -30.46 14.18 -6.14
N SER A 333 -31.33 15.11 -5.75
CA SER A 333 -31.44 16.44 -6.38
C SER A 333 -30.63 17.46 -5.58
N SER A 334 -30.44 18.68 -6.10
CA SER A 334 -29.60 19.74 -5.49
C SER A 334 -29.97 20.18 -4.06
N ILE A 335 -31.05 19.62 -3.48
CA ILE A 335 -31.60 19.91 -2.14
C ILE A 335 -32.26 18.68 -1.49
N GLY A 336 -32.19 17.49 -2.11
CA GLY A 336 -32.85 16.29 -1.63
C GLY A 336 -31.83 15.22 -1.27
N ASP A 337 -31.32 15.25 -0.04
CA ASP A 337 -30.32 14.31 0.45
C ASP A 337 -30.94 12.92 0.60
N LYS A 338 -30.53 11.98 -0.26
CA LYS A 338 -30.99 10.58 -0.26
C LYS A 338 -29.84 9.58 -0.10
N ILE A 339 -28.64 10.08 0.24
CA ILE A 339 -27.44 9.26 0.45
C ILE A 339 -27.18 9.22 1.95
N PRO A 340 -27.36 8.07 2.61
CA PRO A 340 -26.88 7.89 3.98
C PRO A 340 -25.36 8.08 4.01
N ALA A 341 -24.90 9.09 4.76
CA ALA A 341 -23.49 9.37 4.97
C ALA A 341 -23.11 9.04 6.42
N TRP A 342 -22.02 8.29 6.58
CA TRP A 342 -21.33 8.16 7.86
C TRP A 342 -20.12 9.07 7.81
N LEU A 343 -20.13 10.08 8.67
CA LEU A 343 -19.15 11.15 8.73
C LEU A 343 -18.44 11.12 10.08
N SER A 344 -17.19 11.55 10.10
CA SER A 344 -16.43 11.73 11.33
C SER A 344 -16.84 13.02 12.04
N ASP A 345 -16.64 13.08 13.36
CA ASP A 345 -16.82 14.31 14.13
C ASP A 345 -15.90 15.41 13.58
N GLY A 346 -16.43 16.61 13.33
CA GLY A 346 -15.71 17.74 12.72
C GLY A 346 -15.71 17.79 11.19
N GLU A 347 -16.30 16.83 10.47
CA GLU A 347 -16.47 16.91 9.01
C GLU A 347 -17.59 17.88 8.62
N PHE A 348 -17.34 18.73 7.63
CA PHE A 348 -18.32 19.69 7.13
C PHE A 348 -18.93 19.23 5.79
N VAL A 349 -20.25 19.10 5.76
CA VAL A 349 -20.99 18.78 4.53
C VAL A 349 -21.34 20.07 3.79
N MET A 350 -20.96 20.15 2.52
CA MET A 350 -21.35 21.26 1.65
C MET A 350 -22.40 20.83 0.62
N ASN A 351 -23.40 21.68 0.41
CA ASN A 351 -24.47 21.41 -0.56
C ASN A 351 -23.94 21.23 -2.00
N ALA A 352 -24.64 20.42 -2.78
CA ALA A 352 -24.22 20.03 -4.13
C ALA A 352 -24.03 21.21 -5.09
N ARG A 353 -24.79 22.30 -4.94
CA ARG A 353 -24.65 23.50 -5.79
C ARG A 353 -23.33 24.22 -5.50
N SER A 354 -23.02 24.49 -4.24
CA SER A 354 -21.75 25.09 -3.83
C SER A 354 -20.56 24.21 -4.20
N THR A 355 -20.70 22.89 -4.04
CA THR A 355 -19.69 21.92 -4.47
C THR A 355 -19.48 21.97 -5.97
N SER A 356 -20.54 22.02 -6.78
CA SER A 356 -20.42 22.05 -8.24
C SER A 356 -19.66 23.25 -8.78
N VAL A 357 -19.82 24.42 -8.16
CA VAL A 357 -19.16 25.67 -8.58
C VAL A 357 -17.70 25.71 -8.13
N ASN A 358 -17.40 25.18 -6.95
CA ASN A 358 -16.07 25.29 -6.34
C ASN A 358 -15.27 23.98 -6.39
N ARG A 359 -15.74 22.97 -7.14
CA ARG A 359 -15.19 21.61 -7.12
C ARG A 359 -13.66 21.54 -7.20
N PRO A 360 -12.97 22.23 -8.14
CA PRO A 360 -11.52 22.17 -8.20
C PRO A 360 -10.83 22.72 -6.96
N PHE A 361 -11.38 23.79 -6.38
CA PHE A 361 -10.84 24.40 -5.16
C PHE A 361 -11.08 23.52 -3.92
N LEU A 362 -12.25 22.90 -3.81
CA LEU A 362 -12.56 21.98 -2.72
C LEU A 362 -11.71 20.72 -2.78
N GLN A 363 -11.48 20.19 -3.98
CA GLN A 363 -10.56 19.08 -4.17
C GLN A 363 -9.15 19.45 -3.72
N ALA A 364 -8.69 20.67 -4.04
CA ALA A 364 -7.39 21.15 -3.58
C ALA A 364 -7.31 21.33 -2.06
N LEU A 365 -8.37 21.87 -1.42
CA LEU A 365 -8.46 21.97 0.04
C LEU A 365 -8.56 20.60 0.72
N ASN A 366 -9.30 19.66 0.14
CA ASN A 366 -9.45 18.31 0.66
C ASN A 366 -8.15 17.49 0.52
N ALA A 367 -7.36 17.76 -0.54
CA ALA A 367 -6.07 17.12 -0.77
C ALA A 367 -4.94 17.70 0.12
N ASP A 368 -4.98 19.00 0.41
CA ASP A 368 -3.99 19.65 1.27
C ASP A 368 -4.64 20.70 2.20
N PRO A 369 -4.69 20.46 3.52
CA PRO A 369 -5.30 21.40 4.47
C PRO A 369 -4.53 22.74 4.54
N TYR A 370 -3.31 22.81 4.01
CA TYR A 370 -2.51 24.02 3.90
C TYR A 370 -2.48 24.62 2.49
N PHE A 371 -3.30 24.10 1.56
CA PHE A 371 -3.33 24.53 0.17
C PHE A 371 -3.48 26.05 0.04
N LEU A 372 -4.38 26.66 0.83
CA LEU A 372 -4.63 28.09 0.78
C LEU A 372 -3.40 28.89 1.23
N GLN A 373 -2.73 28.47 2.31
CA GLN A 373 -1.49 29.09 2.77
C GLN A 373 -0.40 29.01 1.70
N LYS A 374 -0.22 27.83 1.08
CA LYS A 374 0.80 27.62 0.04
C LYS A 374 0.52 28.42 -1.24
N MET A 375 -0.74 28.46 -1.68
CA MET A 375 -1.14 29.26 -2.85
C MET A 375 -0.85 30.75 -2.62
N LEU A 376 -1.16 31.27 -1.43
CA LEU A 376 -0.89 32.67 -1.09
C LEU A 376 0.62 32.96 -0.96
N ALA A 377 1.38 32.06 -0.35
CA ALA A 377 2.84 32.17 -0.26
C ALA A 377 3.51 32.19 -1.64
N SER A 378 3.05 31.36 -2.58
CA SER A 378 3.59 31.29 -3.95
C SER A 378 3.38 32.58 -4.76
N ARG A 379 2.29 33.33 -4.51
CA ARG A 379 2.06 34.64 -5.15
C ARG A 379 2.96 35.73 -4.59
N SER A 380 3.33 35.65 -3.33
CA SER A 380 4.25 36.60 -2.69
C SER A 380 5.66 36.53 -3.28
N GLU A 381 6.14 35.34 -3.62
CA GLU A 381 7.45 35.18 -4.27
C GLU A 381 7.45 35.68 -5.72
N ARG A 382 6.35 35.47 -6.45
CA ARG A 382 6.20 35.97 -7.83
C ARG A 382 6.10 37.50 -7.88
N GLY A 383 5.49 38.14 -6.87
CA GLY A 383 5.42 39.60 -6.75
C GLY A 383 6.74 40.30 -6.41
N ARG A 384 7.71 39.58 -5.82
CA ARG A 384 9.06 40.14 -5.54
C ARG A 384 9.95 40.25 -6.77
N ASN A 385 9.68 39.48 -7.83
CA ASN A 385 10.47 39.49 -9.06
C ASN A 385 9.97 40.48 -10.13
N GLU A 386 8.82 41.13 -9.95
CA GLU A 386 8.21 42.00 -10.99
C GLU A 386 8.03 43.49 -10.59
N SER A 387 8.47 43.94 -9.42
CA SER A 387 8.32 45.34 -9.00
C SER A 387 9.58 46.19 -9.27
N GLY A 388 9.82 46.50 -10.54
CA GLY A 388 10.69 47.60 -10.97
C GLY A 388 9.90 48.58 -11.84
N GLY A 389 9.27 49.60 -11.23
CA GLY A 389 8.61 50.67 -11.99
C GLY A 389 7.55 51.45 -11.21
N SER A 390 7.89 52.66 -10.79
CA SER A 390 7.02 53.66 -10.15
C SER A 390 6.09 54.37 -11.14
N GLY A 391 4.85 54.69 -10.74
CA GLY A 391 3.99 55.64 -11.46
C GLY A 391 2.67 55.97 -10.73
N PHE A 392 2.49 57.26 -10.38
CA PHE A 392 1.27 57.86 -9.81
C PHE A 392 0.23 58.18 -10.92
N GLY A 393 -1.08 58.17 -10.61
CA GLY A 393 -2.08 58.92 -11.41
C GLY A 393 -3.57 58.54 -11.28
N ASN A 394 -4.31 59.43 -10.60
CA ASN A 394 -5.71 59.86 -10.77
C ASN A 394 -6.95 58.93 -10.64
N ALA A 395 -7.97 59.51 -9.98
CA ALA A 395 -9.31 58.99 -9.76
C ALA A 395 -10.26 59.23 -10.95
N ALA A 396 -11.21 58.31 -11.16
CA ALA A 396 -12.38 58.42 -12.06
C ALA A 396 -13.52 57.45 -11.59
N PRO A 397 -14.78 57.54 -12.07
CA PRO A 397 -15.99 57.73 -11.24
C PRO A 397 -16.86 56.47 -11.02
N ALA A 398 -17.88 56.62 -10.16
CA ALA A 398 -18.77 55.56 -9.66
C ALA A 398 -19.56 54.81 -10.75
N GLY A 399 -19.56 53.46 -10.68
CA GLY A 399 -20.40 52.60 -11.52
C GLY A 399 -19.83 51.22 -11.90
N GLN A 400 -18.63 50.82 -11.45
CA GLN A 400 -18.07 49.49 -11.68
C GLN A 400 -17.81 48.74 -10.36
N PRO A 401 -17.81 47.38 -10.34
CA PRO A 401 -17.56 46.60 -9.14
C PRO A 401 -16.28 47.09 -8.45
N ALA A 402 -16.37 47.33 -7.15
CA ALA A 402 -15.26 47.79 -6.33
C ALA A 402 -14.08 46.82 -6.53
N THR A 403 -13.10 47.26 -7.30
CA THR A 403 -11.84 46.54 -7.42
C THR A 403 -11.01 46.97 -6.22
N VAL A 404 -11.02 46.14 -5.17
CA VAL A 404 -10.18 46.40 -4.00
C VAL A 404 -8.74 46.01 -4.36
N ASN A 405 -7.95 47.01 -4.72
CA ASN A 405 -6.50 46.85 -4.84
C ASN A 405 -5.91 46.80 -3.43
N ILE A 406 -5.57 45.59 -2.98
CA ILE A 406 -4.86 45.40 -1.72
C ILE A 406 -3.37 45.33 -2.02
N SER A 407 -2.66 46.45 -1.82
CA SER A 407 -1.20 46.49 -1.74
C SER A 407 -0.79 46.65 -0.28
N MET A 408 -0.28 45.60 0.37
CA MET A 408 0.18 45.68 1.77
C MET A 408 1.37 44.73 2.04
N SER A 409 2.11 45.03 3.11
CA SER A 409 3.55 44.74 3.27
C SER A 409 3.94 43.40 3.92
N SER A 410 3.00 42.51 4.30
CA SER A 410 3.36 41.15 4.74
C SER A 410 2.19 40.14 4.68
N ASN A 411 2.53 38.85 4.48
CA ASN A 411 1.60 37.75 4.19
C ASN A 411 0.78 37.23 5.38
N GLU A 412 1.15 37.57 6.63
CA GLU A 412 0.51 37.00 7.83
C GLU A 412 -0.88 37.58 8.14
N ASP A 413 -1.22 38.76 7.60
CA ASP A 413 -2.47 39.48 7.96
C ASP A 413 -3.71 39.03 7.12
N ILE A 414 -3.50 38.43 5.93
CA ILE A 414 -4.61 38.08 5.01
C ILE A 414 -5.39 36.85 5.49
N VAL A 415 -4.68 35.80 5.89
CA VAL A 415 -5.29 34.53 6.35
C VAL A 415 -5.99 34.73 7.69
N GLY A 416 -5.36 35.51 8.60
CA GLY A 416 -5.96 35.90 9.87
C GLY A 416 -7.27 36.65 9.67
N ARG A 417 -7.28 37.67 8.78
CA ARG A 417 -8.49 38.47 8.53
C ARG A 417 -9.59 37.73 7.76
N LEU A 418 -9.26 36.82 6.83
CA LEU A 418 -10.29 35.99 6.16
C LEU A 418 -10.99 35.04 7.14
N LYS A 419 -10.23 34.47 8.09
CA LYS A 419 -10.80 33.66 9.17
C LYS A 419 -11.65 34.50 10.13
N VAL A 420 -11.18 35.71 10.48
CA VAL A 420 -11.95 36.66 11.31
C VAL A 420 -13.22 37.13 10.60
N LEU A 421 -13.18 37.37 9.28
CA LEU A 421 -14.38 37.73 8.49
C LEU A 421 -15.37 36.56 8.38
N ALA A 422 -14.88 35.33 8.26
CA ALA A 422 -15.72 34.13 8.29
C ALA A 422 -16.39 33.93 9.67
N LEU A 423 -15.63 34.13 10.76
CA LEU A 423 -16.15 34.13 12.14
C LEU A 423 -17.17 35.26 12.39
N GLN A 424 -16.93 36.45 11.84
CA GLN A 424 -17.88 37.58 11.90
C GLN A 424 -19.16 37.30 11.09
N TRP A 425 -19.05 36.58 9.98
CA TRP A 425 -20.22 36.16 9.20
C TRP A 425 -21.05 35.11 9.93
N GLU A 426 -20.41 34.13 10.60
CA GLU A 426 -21.12 33.17 11.47
C GLU A 426 -21.86 33.88 12.62
N LEU A 427 -21.21 34.81 13.33
CA LEU A 427 -21.84 35.58 14.42
C LEU A 427 -23.00 36.48 13.96
N ALA A 428 -23.02 36.90 12.69
CA ALA A 428 -24.07 37.74 12.14
C ALA A 428 -25.26 36.94 11.57
N HIS A 429 -25.11 35.63 11.40
CA HIS A 429 -26.12 34.76 10.76
C HIS A 429 -26.45 33.49 11.57
N SER A 430 -25.96 33.39 12.80
CA SER A 430 -26.34 32.40 13.81
C SER A 430 -27.59 32.79 14.59
#